data_AF-A0A5B8VPP8-F1
#
_entry.id   AF-A0A5B8VPP8-F1
#
_cell.length_a   1.000
_cell.length_b   1.000
_cell.length_c   1.000
_cell.angle_alpha   90.00
_cell.angle_beta   90.00
_cell.angle_gamma   90.00
#
_symmetry.space_group_name_H-M   'P 1'
#
loop_
_entity.id
_entity.type
_entity.pdbx_description
1 polymer ?
#
loop_
_entity_poly.entity_id
_entity_poly.type
_entity_poly.pdbx_seq_one_letter_code
_entity_poly.pdbx_strand_id
1 'polypeptide(L)'
;MILMQILGRVSALSNTAATSENPHSILPLVLFFGIIPLAFLIYCLRDIMPRTYNGNLKKVWIILIIVLPMLGPLLYLFVGQDKAIR
;
A
#
# COMPACT_ATOMS: atom_id res chain seq x y z
N MET A 1 10.37 -44.53 33.71
CA MET A 1 10.72 -43.15 34.12
C MET A 1 11.30 -42.33 32.97
N ILE A 2 12.23 -42.86 32.16
CA ILE A 2 12.85 -42.17 31.00
C ILE A 2 11.82 -41.81 29.89
N LEU A 3 10.87 -42.72 29.59
CA LEU A 3 9.84 -42.50 28.58
C LEU A 3 8.95 -41.26 28.86
N MET A 4 8.65 -41.00 30.13
CA MET A 4 7.81 -39.87 30.55
C MET A 4 8.52 -38.52 30.41
N GLN A 5 9.86 -38.49 30.57
CA GLN A 5 10.68 -37.32 30.31
C GLN A 5 10.78 -37.01 28.82
N ILE A 6 10.86 -38.05 27.97
CA ILE A 6 10.92 -37.89 26.51
C ILE A 6 9.58 -37.39 25.97
N LEU A 7 8.47 -37.98 26.39
CA LEU A 7 7.13 -37.55 25.97
C LEU A 7 6.83 -36.09 26.36
N GLY A 8 7.24 -35.66 27.56
CA GLY A 8 7.10 -34.27 27.99
C GLY A 8 7.95 -33.28 27.19
N ARG A 9 9.10 -33.71 26.65
CA ARG A 9 9.93 -32.87 25.77
C ARG A 9 9.40 -32.81 24.35
N VAL A 10 8.80 -33.89 23.84
CA VAL A 10 8.20 -33.92 22.50
C VAL A 10 6.95 -33.05 22.43
N SER A 11 6.10 -33.06 23.46
CA SER A 11 4.94 -32.16 23.54
C SER A 11 5.33 -30.68 23.67
N ALA A 12 6.43 -30.39 24.39
CA ALA A 12 6.98 -29.03 24.47
C ALA A 12 7.49 -28.54 23.11
N LEU A 13 8.16 -29.40 22.32
CA LEU A 13 8.65 -29.06 20.98
C LEU A 13 7.51 -28.87 19.97
N SER A 14 6.46 -29.70 20.05
CA SER A 14 5.23 -29.55 19.24
C SER A 14 4.56 -28.20 19.46
N ASN A 15 4.44 -27.76 20.72
CA ASN A 15 3.79 -26.49 21.05
C ASN A 15 4.60 -25.28 20.59
N THR A 16 5.93 -25.37 20.56
CA THR A 16 6.79 -24.28 20.05
C THR A 16 6.85 -24.18 18.53
N ALA A 17 6.57 -25.28 17.82
CA ALA A 17 6.50 -25.28 16.35
C ALA A 17 5.19 -24.69 15.82
N ALA A 18 4.13 -24.65 16.64
CA ALA A 18 2.80 -24.15 16.26
C ALA A 18 2.59 -22.64 16.51
N THR A 19 3.59 -21.91 17.02
CA THR A 19 3.43 -20.51 17.46
C THR A 19 4.53 -19.57 16.97
N SER A 20 4.92 -19.63 15.69
CA SER A 20 5.79 -18.59 15.11
C SER A 20 5.46 -18.23 13.67
N GLU A 21 4.18 -18.05 13.41
CA GLU A 21 3.72 -17.22 12.30
C GLU A 21 3.06 -16.01 12.93
N ASN A 22 3.88 -14.99 13.25
CA ASN A 22 3.37 -13.68 13.67
C ASN A 22 2.63 -13.07 12.47
N PRO A 23 1.29 -13.03 12.43
CA PRO A 23 0.57 -12.47 11.29
C PRO A 23 0.68 -10.94 11.24
N HIS A 24 1.28 -10.32 12.27
CA HIS A 24 1.29 -8.89 12.48
C HIS A 24 2.46 -8.14 11.82
N SER A 25 3.47 -8.81 11.29
CA SER A 25 4.67 -8.14 10.75
C SER A 25 4.46 -7.55 9.35
N ILE A 26 3.63 -8.21 8.52
CA ILE A 26 3.37 -7.84 7.12
C ILE A 26 2.12 -6.97 6.93
N LEU A 27 1.16 -7.11 7.85
CA LEU A 27 -0.08 -6.33 7.88
C LEU A 27 0.12 -4.80 7.81
N PRO A 28 1.03 -4.18 8.61
CA PRO A 28 1.23 -2.73 8.56
C PRO A 28 1.85 -2.27 7.23
N LEU A 29 2.71 -3.09 6.62
CA LEU A 29 3.34 -2.76 5.34
C LEU A 29 2.30 -2.77 4.21
N VAL A 30 1.44 -3.79 4.16
CA VAL A 30 0.36 -3.90 3.15
C VAL A 30 -0.64 -2.76 3.29
N LEU A 31 -0.98 -2.38 4.53
CA LEU A 31 -1.90 -1.27 4.76
C LEU A 31 -1.30 0.07 4.30
N PHE A 32 -0.02 0.30 4.61
CA PHE A 32 0.68 1.53 4.23
C PHE A 32 0.96 1.63 2.73
N PHE A 33 1.43 0.56 2.08
CA PHE A 33 1.73 0.56 0.64
C PHE A 33 0.54 0.18 -0.26
N GLY A 34 -0.57 -0.29 0.30
CA GLY A 34 -1.76 -0.66 -0.45
C GLY A 34 -2.88 0.38 -0.33
N ILE A 35 -3.36 0.62 0.89
CA ILE A 35 -4.59 1.42 1.10
C ILE A 35 -4.32 2.92 0.93
N ILE A 36 -3.21 3.42 1.47
CA ILE A 36 -2.86 4.84 1.38
C ILE A 36 -2.73 5.30 -0.08
N PRO A 37 -1.91 4.66 -0.94
CA PRO A 37 -1.80 5.10 -2.33
C PRO A 37 -3.10 4.92 -3.10
N LEU A 38 -3.93 3.92 -2.77
CA LEU A 38 -5.23 3.73 -3.40
C LEU A 38 -6.19 4.89 -3.08
N ALA A 39 -6.28 5.30 -1.81
CA ALA A 39 -7.08 6.45 -1.41
C ALA A 39 -6.57 7.75 -2.06
N PHE A 40 -5.25 7.89 -2.13
CA PHE A 40 -4.60 9.06 -2.70
C PHE A 40 -4.78 9.15 -4.22
N LEU A 41 -4.81 8.01 -4.91
CA LEU A 41 -5.15 7.89 -6.33
C LEU A 41 -6.58 8.35 -6.59
N ILE A 42 -7.55 7.84 -5.83
CA ILE A 42 -8.97 8.24 -5.97
C ILE A 42 -9.13 9.73 -5.71
N TYR A 43 -8.45 10.26 -4.69
CA TYR A 43 -8.45 11.69 -4.38
C TYR A 43 -7.93 12.53 -5.56
N CYS A 44 -6.78 12.17 -6.14
CA CYS A 44 -6.22 12.91 -7.28
C CYS A 44 -7.08 12.78 -8.54
N LEU A 45 -7.66 11.61 -8.81
CA LEU A 45 -8.60 11.44 -9.93
C LEU A 45 -9.84 12.34 -9.77
N ARG A 46 -10.38 12.43 -8.55
CA ARG A 46 -11.51 13.31 -8.24
C ARG A 46 -11.16 14.78 -8.45
N ASP A 47 -9.94 15.19 -8.09
CA ASP A 47 -9.45 16.56 -8.30
C ASP A 47 -9.14 16.88 -9.78
N ILE A 48 -8.69 15.88 -10.56
CA ILE A 48 -8.41 16.03 -12.00
C ILE A 48 -9.67 16.18 -12.85
N MET A 49 -10.78 15.58 -12.40
CA MET A 49 -12.02 15.54 -13.16
C MET A 49 -12.57 16.94 -13.48
N PRO A 50 -12.75 17.86 -12.49
CA PRO A 50 -13.28 19.20 -12.72
C PRO A 50 -12.25 20.16 -13.35
N ARG A 51 -10.95 19.86 -13.28
CA ARG A 51 -9.92 20.75 -13.83
C ARG A 51 -9.85 20.64 -15.35
N THR A 52 -9.78 21.79 -16.01
CA THR A 52 -9.58 21.90 -17.46
C THR A 52 -8.09 22.04 -17.73
N TYR A 53 -7.52 21.07 -18.44
CA TYR A 53 -6.13 21.11 -18.87
C TYR A 53 -6.07 21.48 -20.34
N ASN A 54 -5.09 22.30 -20.70
CA ASN A 54 -4.87 22.67 -22.08
C ASN A 54 -4.28 21.47 -22.86
N GLY A 55 -4.98 21.01 -23.90
CA GLY A 55 -4.54 19.92 -24.77
C GLY A 55 -4.46 18.54 -24.09
N ASN A 56 -3.38 17.80 -24.32
CA ASN A 56 -3.23 16.40 -23.89
C ASN A 56 -2.72 16.24 -22.44
N LEU A 57 -2.49 17.34 -21.71
CA LEU A 57 -1.93 17.32 -20.36
C LEU A 57 -2.80 16.53 -19.37
N LYS A 58 -4.13 16.51 -19.55
CA LYS A 58 -5.05 15.70 -18.72
C LYS A 58 -4.72 14.21 -18.79
N LYS A 59 -4.45 13.70 -20.00
CA LYS A 59 -4.15 12.28 -20.23
C LYS A 59 -2.79 11.90 -19.64
N VAL A 60 -1.80 12.78 -19.78
CA VAL A 60 -0.46 12.58 -19.22
C VAL A 60 -0.55 12.43 -17.70
N TRP A 61 -1.32 13.30 -17.04
CA TRP A 61 -1.51 13.21 -15.59
C TRP A 61 -2.21 11.92 -15.15
N ILE A 62 -3.26 11.49 -15.86
CA ILE A 62 -3.94 10.22 -15.57
C ILE A 62 -2.98 9.03 -15.73
N ILE A 63 -2.20 9.00 -16.82
CA ILE A 63 -1.20 7.95 -17.05
C ILE A 63 -0.14 7.96 -15.94
N LEU A 64 0.35 9.13 -15.55
CA LEU A 64 1.41 9.25 -14.55
C LEU A 64 0.94 8.74 -13.18
N ILE A 65 -0.30 9.06 -12.80
CA ILE A 65 -0.92 8.60 -11.55
C ILE A 65 -1.10 7.08 -11.55
N ILE A 66 -1.43 6.48 -12.70
CA ILE A 66 -1.59 5.01 -12.82
C ILE A 66 -0.24 4.30 -12.78
N VAL A 67 0.78 4.83 -13.46
CA VAL A 67 2.11 4.20 -13.53
C VAL A 67 2.87 4.36 -12.21
N LEU A 68 2.67 5.48 -11.50
CA LEU A 68 3.30 5.76 -10.21
C LEU A 68 2.22 6.09 -9.16
N PRO A 69 1.62 5.09 -8.48
CA PRO A 69 0.51 5.32 -7.55
C PRO A 69 0.90 6.08 -6.26
N MET A 70 2.20 6.15 -5.91
CA MET A 70 2.68 7.05 -4.85
C MET A 70 3.20 8.38 -5.39
N LEU A 71 4.16 8.34 -6.32
CA LEU A 71 4.83 9.56 -6.80
C LEU A 71 3.96 10.37 -7.76
N GLY A 72 3.13 9.73 -8.59
CA GLY A 72 2.29 10.39 -9.59
C GLY A 72 1.29 11.36 -8.97
N PRO A 73 0.48 10.95 -7.97
CA PRO A 73 -0.37 11.85 -7.20
C PRO A 73 0.38 12.97 -6.47
N LEU A 74 1.58 12.68 -5.96
CA LEU A 74 2.40 13.68 -5.29
C LEU A 74 2.88 14.75 -6.28
N LEU A 75 3.43 14.34 -7.42
CA LEU A 75 3.78 15.24 -8.52
C LEU A 75 2.57 16.04 -9.01
N TYR A 76 1.39 15.43 -9.03
CA TYR A 76 0.15 16.10 -9.43
C TYR A 76 -0.20 17.26 -8.50
N LEU A 77 -0.12 17.04 -7.19
CA LEU A 77 -0.38 18.08 -6.22
C LEU A 77 0.63 19.24 -6.29
N PHE A 78 1.91 18.94 -6.52
CA PHE A 78 2.95 19.98 -6.55
C PHE A 78 3.11 20.70 -7.91
N VAL A 79 2.97 19.99 -9.03
CA VAL A 79 3.28 20.53 -10.38
C VAL A 79 2.03 20.59 -11.26
N GLY A 80 1.09 19.66 -11.07
CA GLY A 80 -0.13 19.56 -11.87
C GLY A 80 -1.12 20.67 -11.58
N GLN A 81 -1.21 21.13 -10.34
CA GLN A 81 -2.09 22.23 -9.94
C GLN A 81 -1.71 23.56 -10.58
N ASP A 82 -0.42 23.89 -10.67
CA ASP A 82 0.07 25.12 -11.33
C ASP A 82 -0.20 25.16 -12.84
N LYS A 83 -0.36 23.97 -13.45
CA LYS A 83 -0.66 23.82 -14.88
C LYS A 83 -2.16 23.75 -15.16
N ALA A 84 -2.98 23.60 -14.13
CA ALA A 84 -4.43 23.59 -14.26
C ALA A 84 -4.92 25.03 -14.38
N ILE A 85 -5.53 25.35 -15.53
CA ILE A 85 -6.17 26.63 -15.74
C ILE A 85 -7.52 26.54 -15.00
N ARG A 86 -7.75 27.44 -14.04
CA ARG A 86 -8.94 27.48 -13.19
C ARG A 86 -10.22 27.60 -14.03
#